data_AF-A0A925IUQ8-F1
#
_entry.id   AF-A0A925IUQ8-F1
#
_cell.length_a   1.000
_cell.length_b   1.000
_cell.length_c   1.000
_cell.angle_alpha   90.00
_cell.angle_beta   90.00
_cell.angle_gamma   90.00
#
_symmetry.space_group_name_H-M   'P 1'
#
loop_
_entity.id
_entity.type
_entity.pdbx_description
1 polymer ?
#
loop_
_entity_poly.entity_id
_entity_poly.type
_entity_poly.pdbx_seq_one_letter_code
_entity_poly.pdbx_strand_id
1 'polypeptide(L)' 'SFTNDLGADSLDTVELIMEFEKEFNISIPDEQAETITTVGQAVTYLEEHAK' A
#
# COMPACT_ATOMS: atom_id res chain seq x y z
N SER A 1 -10.37 6.51 -0.42
CA SER A 1 -10.12 5.09 -0.74
C SER A 1 -9.41 5.05 -2.08
N PHE A 2 -8.37 4.23 -2.28
CA PHE A 2 -7.64 4.11 -3.56
C PHE A 2 -8.59 3.98 -4.76
N THR A 3 -9.64 3.17 -4.61
CA THR A 3 -10.73 3.00 -5.57
C THR A 3 -11.51 4.28 -5.90
N ASN A 4 -11.76 5.15 -4.92
CA ASN A 4 -12.57 6.36 -5.11
C ASN A 4 -11.75 7.58 -5.52
N ASP A 5 -10.50 7.67 -5.06
CA ASP A 5 -9.66 8.86 -5.26
C ASP A 5 -8.75 8.72 -6.48
N LEU A 6 -8.28 7.50 -6.78
CA LEU A 6 -7.40 7.20 -7.91
C LEU A 6 -8.11 6.36 -8.99
N GLY A 7 -9.34 5.90 -8.75
CA GLY A 7 -10.03 5.00 -9.67
C GLY A 7 -9.34 3.64 -9.81
N ALA A 8 -8.49 3.29 -8.86
CA ALA A 8 -7.66 2.08 -8.88
C ALA A 8 -8.52 0.86 -8.57
N ASP A 9 -8.58 -0.09 -9.51
CA ASP A 9 -9.25 -1.37 -9.29
C ASP A 9 -8.45 -2.25 -8.31
N SER A 10 -9.03 -3.35 -7.83
CA SER A 10 -8.39 -4.22 -6.82
C SER A 10 -7.03 -4.81 -7.27
N LEU A 11 -6.76 -4.84 -8.57
CA LEU A 11 -5.47 -5.25 -9.14
C LEU A 11 -4.43 -4.11 -9.06
N ASP A 12 -4.85 -2.87 -9.33
CA ASP A 12 -3.98 -1.69 -9.27
C ASP A 12 -3.49 -1.44 -7.84
N THR A 13 -4.32 -1.73 -6.83
CA THR A 13 -3.92 -1.63 -5.42
C THR A 13 -2.85 -2.64 -5.03
N VAL A 14 -2.89 -3.85 -5.59
CA VAL A 14 -1.88 -4.89 -5.33
C VAL A 14 -0.55 -4.51 -5.99
N GLU A 15 -0.60 -3.98 -7.21
CA GLU A 15 0.59 -3.54 -7.94
C GLU A 15 1.28 -2.35 -7.25
N LEU A 16 0.50 -1.39 -6.74
CA LEU A 16 1.02 -0.27 -5.96
C LEU A 16 1.75 -0.72 -4.68
N ILE A 17 1.17 -1.69 -3.96
CA ILE A 17 1.76 -2.21 -2.72
C ILE A 17 3.06 -2.95 -3.02
N MET A 18 3.13 -3.77 -4.08
CA MET A 18 4.38 -4.42 -4.49
C MET A 18 5.49 -3.44 -4.87
N GLU A 19 5.16 -2.33 -5.54
CA GLU A 19 6.17 -1.30 -5.82
C GLU A 19 6.63 -0.57 -4.56
N PHE A 20 5.76 -0.37 -3.57
CA PHE A 20 6.18 0.15 -2.25
C PHE A 20 7.10 -0.81 -1.51
N GLU A 21 6.78 -2.11 -1.50
CA GLU A 21 7.66 -3.14 -0.92
C GLU A 21 9.06 -3.09 -1.51
N LYS A 22 9.14 -2.95 -2.84
CA LYS A 22 10.41 -2.92 -3.58
C LYS A 22 11.17 -1.61 -3.38
N GLU A 23 10.49 -0.46 -3.46
CA GLU A 23 11.12 0.86 -3.35
C GLU A 23 11.65 1.11 -1.93
N PHE A 24 10.88 0.73 -0.91
CA PHE A 24 11.27 0.89 0.49
C PHE A 24 11.97 -0.33 1.06
N ASN A 25 12.12 -1.38 0.25
CA ASN A 25 12.79 -2.63 0.60
C ASN A 25 12.20 -3.27 1.88
N ILE A 26 10.87 -3.18 2.01
CA ILE A 26 10.05 -3.75 3.09
C ILE A 26 9.20 -4.91 2.57
N SER A 27 8.54 -5.64 3.46
CA SER A 27 7.55 -6.65 3.09
C SER A 27 6.29 -6.41 3.90
N ILE A 28 5.17 -6.19 3.20
CA ILE A 28 3.85 -5.91 3.75
C ILE A 28 3.05 -7.21 3.68
N PRO A 29 2.63 -7.81 4.81
CA PRO A 29 1.79 -9.00 4.80
C PRO A 29 0.45 -8.71 4.11
N ASP A 30 -0.09 -9.70 3.40
CA ASP A 30 -1.39 -9.59 2.69
C ASP A 30 -2.52 -9.08 3.61
N GLU A 31 -2.59 -9.58 4.85
CA GLU A 31 -3.59 -9.13 5.84
C GLU A 31 -3.48 -7.63 6.14
N GLN A 32 -2.27 -7.06 6.13
CA GLN A 32 -2.07 -5.63 6.34
C GLN A 32 -2.31 -4.84 5.05
N ALA A 33 -1.89 -5.39 3.90
CA ALA A 33 -2.17 -4.83 2.59
C ALA A 33 -3.68 -4.63 2.35
N GLU A 34 -4.51 -5.60 2.75
CA GLU A 34 -5.98 -5.49 2.66
C GLU A 34 -6.56 -4.36 3.54
N THR A 35 -5.88 -4.00 4.63
CA THR A 35 -6.30 -2.89 5.51
C THR A 35 -5.84 -1.51 5.01
N ILE A 36 -4.84 -1.47 4.11
CA ILE A 36 -4.32 -0.25 3.50
C ILE A 36 -5.24 0.14 2.32
N THR A 37 -6.29 0.88 2.66
CA THR A 37 -7.32 1.29 1.69
C THR A 37 -7.14 2.73 1.20
N THR A 38 -6.19 3.47 1.78
CA THR A 38 -5.91 4.88 1.45
C THR A 38 -4.42 5.15 1.37
N VAL A 39 -4.04 6.16 0.57
CA VAL A 39 -2.66 6.64 0.48
C VAL A 39 -2.13 7.04 1.86
N GLY A 40 -2.95 7.69 2.69
CA GLY A 40 -2.54 8.09 4.04
C GLY A 40 -2.15 6.88 4.91
N GLN A 41 -2.93 5.80 4.86
CA GLN A 41 -2.60 4.56 5.58
C GLN A 41 -1.32 3.91 5.04
N ALA A 42 -1.12 3.91 3.71
CA ALA A 42 0.10 3.39 3.11
C ALA A 42 1.32 4.19 3.58
N VAL A 43 1.25 5.52 3.56
CA VAL A 43 2.35 6.40 4.02
C VAL A 43 2.62 6.20 5.50
N THR A 44 1.61 6.17 6.37
CA THR A 44 1.81 5.89 7.80
C THR A 44 2.46 4.54 8.03
N TYR A 45 2.03 3.50 7.31
CA TYR A 45 2.63 2.18 7.41
C TYR A 45 4.11 2.19 7.01
N LEU A 46 4.42 2.86 5.89
CA LEU A 46 5.78 3.03 5.40
C LEU A 46 6.65 3.79 6.40
N GLU A 47 6.17 4.87 7.00
CA GLU A 47 6.90 5.63 8.03
C GLU A 47 7.20 4.81 9.29
N GLU A 48 6.32 3.88 9.66
CA GLU A 48 6.51 3.01 10.84
C GLU A 48 7.47 1.83 10.57
N HIS A 49 7.53 1.34 9.33
CA HIS A 49 8.21 0.08 8.99
C HIS A 49 9.45 0.24 8.09
N ALA A 50 9.57 1.34 7.33
CA ALA A 50 10.76 1.67 6.56
C ALA A 50 11.76 2.42 7.47
N LYS A 51 12.78 1.72 7.96
CA LYS A 51 13.94 2.27 8.66
C LYS A 51 15.25 1.83 8.03
#